data_AF-A0A965GTN0-F1
#
_entry.id   AF-A0A965GTN0-F1
#
_cell.length_a   1.000
_cell.length_b   1.000
_cell.length_c   1.000
_cell.angle_alpha   90.00
_cell.angle_beta   90.00
_cell.angle_gamma   90.00
#
_symmetry.space_group_name_H-M   'P 1'
#
loop_
_entity.id
_entity.type
_entity.pdbx_description
1 polymer ?
#
loop_
_entity_poly.entity_id
_entity_poly.type
_entity_poly.pdbx_seq_one_letter_code
_entity_poly.pdbx_strand_id
1 'polypeptide(L)' 'MSHVANVVILCGGKGTRIRGVNETLPKPMISVGAQPIVVHIMEHYAFYGHRN' A
#
# COMPACT_ATOMS: atom_id res chain seq x y z
N MET A 1 26.94 13.19 -3.92
CA MET A 1 25.98 12.49 -3.02
C MET A 1 24.74 12.23 -3.84
N SER A 2 24.46 10.98 -4.19
CA SER A 2 23.18 10.59 -4.79
C SER A 2 22.10 10.69 -3.72
N HIS A 3 21.16 11.63 -3.87
CA HIS A 3 20.01 11.70 -2.98
C HIS A 3 19.15 10.45 -3.19
N VAL A 4 19.05 9.60 -2.16
CA VAL A 4 18.11 8.48 -2.13
C VAL A 4 16.80 9.02 -1.55
N ALA A 5 15.79 9.22 -2.40
CA ALA A 5 14.45 9.61 -1.97
C ALA A 5 13.67 8.36 -1.54
N ASN A 6 13.65 8.12 -0.22
CA ASN A 6 12.92 7.00 0.37
C ASN A 6 11.40 7.23 0.28
N VAL A 7 10.66 6.17 -0.07
CA VAL A 7 9.20 6.16 -0.05
C VAL A 7 8.71 5.52 1.25
N VAL A 8 7.76 6.17 1.91
CA VAL A 8 7.12 5.65 3.12
C VAL A 8 5.62 5.53 2.87
N ILE A 9 5.08 4.31 2.99
CA ILE A 9 3.64 4.04 2.86
C ILE A 9 3.03 3.95 4.27
N LEU A 10 2.15 4.89 4.60
CA LEU A 10 1.51 4.95 5.91
C LEU A 10 0.28 4.03 5.96
N CYS A 11 0.43 2.91 6.65
CA CYS A 11 -0.56 1.84 6.73
C CYS A 11 -1.47 1.88 7.99
N GLY A 12 -1.49 2.99 8.74
CA GLY A 12 -2.15 3.08 10.06
C GLY A 12 -3.66 3.31 10.06
N GLY A 13 -4.32 3.40 8.90
CA GLY A 13 -5.75 3.72 8.83
C GLY A 13 -6.67 2.59 9.31
N LYS A 14 -7.35 2.77 10.45
CA LYS A 14 -8.29 1.78 11.06
C LYS A 14 -9.41 1.30 10.13
N GLY A 15 -9.84 2.17 9.23
CA GLY A 15 -10.61 1.68 8.12
C GLY A 15 -12.12 1.50 8.30
N THR A 16 -12.72 2.30 9.16
CA THR A 16 -14.11 2.20 9.60
C THR A 16 -15.23 2.27 8.54
N ARG A 17 -14.94 2.78 7.33
CA ARG A 17 -15.90 2.92 6.21
C ARG A 17 -16.01 1.72 5.27
N ILE A 18 -14.98 0.88 5.19
CA ILE A 18 -15.03 -0.36 4.38
C ILE A 18 -15.31 -1.45 5.40
N ARG A 19 -16.57 -1.87 5.50
CA ARG A 19 -17.03 -2.91 6.43
C ARG A 19 -17.37 -4.16 5.61
N GLY A 20 -17.23 -5.34 6.20
CA GLY A 20 -17.68 -6.61 5.60
C GLY A 20 -16.69 -7.36 4.71
N VAL A 21 -15.45 -6.88 4.54
CA VAL A 21 -14.42 -7.60 3.76
C VAL A 21 -13.64 -8.56 4.64
N ASN A 22 -13.07 -8.06 5.74
CA ASN A 22 -12.48 -8.84 6.83
C ASN A 22 -12.08 -7.85 7.95
N GLU A 23 -12.57 -8.04 9.18
CA GLU A 23 -12.30 -7.14 10.31
C GLU A 23 -10.92 -7.34 10.94
N THR A 24 -10.30 -8.51 10.72
CA THR A 24 -8.98 -8.85 11.28
C THR A 24 -7.85 -8.58 10.30
N LEU A 25 -8.15 -8.46 9.00
CA LEU A 25 -7.16 -8.12 7.99
C LEU A 25 -6.87 -6.61 7.98
N PRO A 26 -5.60 -6.18 8.09
CA PRO A 26 -5.24 -4.78 7.94
C PRO A 26 -5.69 -4.25 6.57
N LYS A 27 -6.26 -3.05 6.54
CA LYS A 27 -6.78 -2.46 5.30
C LYS A 27 -5.85 -2.48 4.10
N PRO A 28 -4.55 -2.15 4.22
CA PRO A 28 -3.63 -2.18 3.08
C PRO A 28 -3.48 -3.57 2.45
N MET A 29 -3.83 -4.63 3.20
CA MET A 29 -3.76 -6.01 2.75
C MET A 29 -5.05 -6.50 2.05
N ILE A 30 -6.12 -5.71 2.04
CA ILE A 30 -7.35 -6.05 1.32
C ILE A 30 -7.02 -6.20 -0.18
N SER A 31 -7.48 -7.28 -0.80
CA SER A 31 -7.25 -7.56 -2.21
C SER A 31 -8.09 -6.65 -3.11
N VAL A 32 -7.46 -6.13 -4.17
CA VAL A 32 -8.10 -5.50 -5.33
C VAL A 32 -7.67 -6.32 -6.55
N GLY A 33 -8.60 -7.11 -7.09
CA GLY A 33 -8.26 -8.15 -8.06
C GLY A 33 -7.37 -9.22 -7.43
N ALA A 34 -6.26 -9.57 -8.09
CA ALA A 34 -5.34 -10.61 -7.65
C ALA A 34 -4.31 -10.14 -6.61
N GLN A 35 -4.19 -8.83 -6.34
CA GLN A 35 -3.13 -8.26 -5.50
C GLN A 35 -3.69 -7.36 -4.39
N PRO A 36 -3.05 -7.29 -3.20
CA PRO A 36 -3.39 -6.35 -2.14
C PRO A 36 -3.27 -4.88 -2.55
N ILE A 37 -4.06 -3.99 -1.94
CA ILE A 37 -3.99 -2.52 -2.14
C ILE A 37 -2.55 -2.01 -2.04
N VAL A 38 -1.78 -2.47 -1.06
CA VAL A 38 -0.39 -2.01 -0.87
C VAL A 38 0.50 -2.31 -2.06
N VAL A 39 0.28 -3.44 -2.77
CA VAL A 39 1.05 -3.80 -3.96
C VAL A 39 0.82 -2.81 -5.08
N HIS A 40 -0.44 -2.45 -5.34
CA HIS A 40 -0.79 -1.43 -6.34
C HIS A 40 -0.10 -0.07 -6.06
N ILE A 41 0.00 0.32 -4.77
CA ILE A 41 0.71 1.56 -4.36
C ILE A 41 2.21 1.41 -4.59
N MET A 42 2.81 0.27 -4.21
CA MET A 42 4.23 0.00 -4.42
C MET A 42 4.60 0.00 -5.90
N GLU A 43 3.79 -0.61 -6.76
CA GLU A 43 3.97 -0.62 -8.22
C GLU A 43 3.93 0.80 -8.81
N HIS A 44 3.04 1.65 -8.29
CA HIS A 44 2.97 3.06 -8.69
C HIS A 44 4.28 3.80 -8.39
N TYR A 45 4.84 3.65 -7.20
CA TYR A 45 6.13 4.26 -6.86
C TYR A 45 7.30 3.65 -7.65
N ALA A 46 7.28 2.34 -7.87
CA ALA A 46 8.29 1.65 -8.67
C ALA A 46 8.30 2.11 -10.14
N PHE A 47 7.13 2.46 -10.69
CA PHE A 47 6.98 3.06 -12.02
C PHE A 47 7.71 4.41 -12.11
N TYR A 48 7.65 5.23 -11.07
CA TYR A 48 8.37 6.52 -10.99
C TYR A 48 9.84 6.39 -10.57
N GLY A 49 10.40 5.19 -10.59
CA GLY A 49 11.82 4.96 -10.32
C GLY A 49 12.18 4.91 -8.84
N HIS A 50 11.20 4.92 -7.93
CA HIS A 50 11.44 4.59 -6.53
C HIS A 50 11.55 3.07 -6.39
N ARG A 51 12.76 2.59 -6.58
CA ARG A 51 13.13 1.18 -6.44
C ARG A 51 14.10 1.11 -5.27
N ASN A 52 13.75 0.31 -4.27
CA ASN A 52 14.65 -0.01 -3.16
C ASN A 52 15.76 -0.94 -3.65
#